data_AF-A0A350EZZ8-F1
#
_entry.id   AF-A0A350EZZ8-F1
#
_cell.length_a   1.000
_cell.length_b   1.000
_cell.length_c   1.000
_cell.angle_alpha   90.00
_cell.angle_beta   90.00
_cell.angle_gamma   90.00
#
_symmetry.space_group_name_H-M   'P 1'
#
loop_
_entity.id
_entity.type
_entity.pdbx_description
1 polymer ?
#
loop_
_entity_poly.entity_id
_entity_poly.type
_entity_poly.pdbx_seq_one_letter_code
_entity_poly.pdbx_strand_id
1 'polypeptide(L)'
;MNKKMLDQLILQMENYLECWKQFNHFLNIARAKKFGEEDENQFLEIKSVLAQQLELILASIECTNPTREEVHSLISAAPSIRYLSELNDGAIRGVENQWHKIYIGWQSNLGQLKVKQRELENQGGGGFSLFGRKK
;
A
#
# COMPACT_ATOMS: atom_id res chain seq x y z
N MET A 1 14.70 14.86 1.55
CA MET A 1 13.39 14.78 2.22
C MET A 1 13.56 15.21 3.67
N ASN A 2 12.70 16.08 4.21
CA ASN A 2 12.74 16.47 5.63
C ASN A 2 11.84 15.55 6.50
N LYS A 3 11.98 15.61 7.83
CA LYS A 3 11.23 14.73 8.76
C LYS A 3 9.72 14.79 8.55
N LYS A 4 9.15 16.00 8.50
CA LYS A 4 7.70 16.19 8.36
C LYS A 4 7.15 15.56 7.08
N MET A 5 7.86 15.72 5.96
CA MET A 5 7.47 15.10 4.68
C MET A 5 7.55 13.57 4.74
N LEU A 6 8.58 13.03 5.40
CA LEU A 6 8.70 11.58 5.59
C LEU A 6 7.58 11.01 6.47
N ASP A 7 7.24 11.69 7.57
CA ASP A 7 6.16 11.27 8.46
C ASP A 7 4.81 11.26 7.72
N GLN A 8 4.55 12.28 6.90
CA GLN A 8 3.36 12.35 6.04
C GLN A 8 3.31 11.22 5.02
N LEU A 9 4.45 10.91 4.37
CA LEU A 9 4.54 9.83 3.41
C LEU A 9 4.33 8.47 4.07
N ILE A 10 4.87 8.24 5.26
CA ILE A 10 4.65 7.00 6.03
C ILE A 10 3.17 6.82 6.31
N LEU A 11 2.49 7.86 6.83
CA LEU A 11 1.05 7.80 7.08
C LEU A 11 0.25 7.52 5.81
N GLN A 12 0.62 8.15 4.70
CA GLN A 12 0.00 7.90 3.40
C GLN A 12 0.18 6.46 2.94
N MET A 13 1.38 5.90 3.09
CA MET A 13 1.66 4.50 2.78
C MET A 13 0.89 3.52 3.67
N GLU A 14 0.72 3.84 4.95
CA GLU A 14 -0.07 3.03 5.87
C GLU A 14 -1.55 3.00 5.45
N ASN A 15 -2.13 4.16 5.13
CA ASN A 15 -3.49 4.24 4.61
C ASN A 15 -3.64 3.46 3.30
N TYR A 16 -2.65 3.54 2.41
CA TYR A 16 -2.65 2.81 1.15
C TYR A 16 -2.62 1.28 1.36
N LEU A 17 -1.86 0.80 2.33
CA LEU A 17 -1.83 -0.61 2.71
C LEU A 17 -3.16 -1.08 3.32
N GLU A 18 -3.87 -0.23 4.06
CA GLU A 18 -5.23 -0.55 4.51
C GLU A 18 -6.22 -0.68 3.35
N CYS A 19 -6.14 0.18 2.33
CA CYS A 19 -6.94 0.03 1.11
C CYS A 19 -6.66 -1.30 0.41
N TRP A 20 -5.41 -1.77 0.38
CA TRP A 20 -5.07 -3.09 -0.15
C TRP A 20 -5.66 -4.25 0.66
N LYS A 21 -5.77 -4.13 1.99
CA LYS A 21 -6.46 -5.13 2.82
C LYS A 21 -7.95 -5.17 2.52
N GLN A 22 -8.58 -3.99 2.33
CA GLN A 22 -9.99 -3.90 1.95
C GLN A 22 -10.23 -4.49 0.56
N PHE A 23 -9.33 -4.27 -0.40
CA PHE A 23 -9.39 -4.94 -1.70
C PHE A 23 -9.40 -6.47 -1.56
N ASN A 24 -8.52 -7.03 -0.71
CA ASN A 24 -8.51 -8.47 -0.44
C ASN A 24 -9.77 -8.96 0.28
N HIS A 25 -10.37 -8.14 1.14
CA HIS A 25 -11.66 -8.46 1.74
C HIS A 25 -12.73 -8.68 0.66
N PHE A 26 -12.79 -7.81 -0.35
CA PHE A 26 -13.71 -7.98 -1.47
C PHE A 26 -13.41 -9.20 -2.35
N LEU A 27 -12.15 -9.61 -2.50
CA LEU A 27 -11.81 -10.90 -3.15
C LEU A 27 -12.43 -12.08 -2.39
N ASN A 28 -12.39 -12.05 -1.07
CA ASN A 28 -12.98 -13.09 -0.22
C ASN A 28 -14.51 -13.08 -0.29
N ILE A 29 -15.13 -11.89 -0.32
CA ILE A 29 -16.57 -11.74 -0.54
C ILE A 29 -16.99 -12.31 -1.90
N ALA A 30 -16.25 -11.98 -2.96
CA ALA A 30 -16.50 -12.49 -4.31
C ALA A 30 -16.47 -14.04 -4.34
N ARG A 31 -15.47 -14.64 -3.69
CA ARG A 31 -15.37 -16.09 -3.53
C ARG A 31 -16.54 -16.68 -2.76
N ALA A 32 -16.99 -16.01 -1.70
CA ALA A 32 -18.14 -16.45 -0.91
C ALA A 32 -19.48 -16.28 -1.64
N LYS A 33 -19.50 -15.50 -2.74
CA LYS A 33 -20.72 -15.13 -3.49
C LYS A 33 -21.80 -14.50 -2.62
N LYS A 34 -21.37 -13.74 -1.60
CA LYS A 34 -22.24 -13.06 -0.62
C LYS A 34 -22.02 -11.56 -0.70
N PHE A 35 -22.43 -10.96 -1.81
CA PHE A 35 -22.32 -9.51 -2.03
C PHE A 35 -23.64 -8.93 -2.51
N GLY A 36 -23.85 -7.66 -2.17
CA GLY A 36 -24.92 -6.82 -2.69
C GLY A 36 -24.39 -5.65 -3.53
N GLU A 37 -25.30 -4.76 -3.91
CA GLU A 37 -24.96 -3.55 -4.68
C GLU A 37 -24.06 -2.59 -3.89
N GLU A 38 -24.22 -2.54 -2.56
CA GLU A 38 -23.38 -1.69 -1.71
C GLU A 38 -21.92 -2.14 -1.72
N ASP A 39 -21.67 -3.45 -1.66
CA ASP A 39 -20.31 -4.01 -1.73
C ASP A 39 -19.64 -3.67 -3.07
N GLU A 40 -20.39 -3.74 -4.18
CA GLU A 40 -19.89 -3.36 -5.51
C GLU A 40 -19.48 -1.89 -5.58
N ASN A 41 -20.31 -1.00 -5.04
CA ASN A 41 -20.00 0.44 -4.99
C ASN A 41 -18.75 0.70 -4.14
N GLN A 42 -18.66 0.09 -2.95
CA GLN A 42 -17.49 0.21 -2.08
C GLN A 42 -16.23 -0.35 -2.75
N PHE A 43 -16.34 -1.46 -3.48
CA PHE A 43 -15.21 -2.02 -4.21
C PHE A 43 -14.68 -1.08 -5.30
N LEU A 44 -15.56 -0.41 -6.04
CA LEU A 44 -15.19 0.60 -7.03
C LEU A 44 -14.54 1.84 -6.39
N GLU A 45 -15.05 2.27 -5.23
CA GLU A 45 -14.46 3.37 -4.46
C GLU A 45 -13.05 3.02 -4.01
N ILE A 46 -12.83 1.84 -3.41
CA ILE A 46 -11.51 1.40 -2.96
C ILE A 46 -10.53 1.30 -4.13
N LYS A 47 -10.95 0.78 -5.28
CA LYS A 47 -10.11 0.77 -6.48
C LYS A 47 -9.71 2.18 -6.94
N SER A 48 -10.64 3.13 -6.87
CA SER A 48 -10.38 4.53 -7.23
C SER A 48 -9.38 5.17 -6.28
N VAL A 49 -9.53 4.92 -4.97
CA VAL A 49 -8.58 5.37 -3.94
C VAL A 49 -7.21 4.74 -4.14
N LEU A 50 -7.14 3.44 -4.44
CA LEU A 50 -5.87 2.75 -4.72
C LEU A 50 -5.14 3.37 -5.92
N ALA A 51 -5.85 3.63 -7.02
CA ALA A 51 -5.26 4.23 -8.21
C ALA A 51 -4.73 5.65 -7.93
N GLN A 52 -5.49 6.47 -7.21
CA GLN A 52 -5.09 7.84 -6.87
C GLN A 52 -3.91 7.89 -5.90
N GLN A 53 -3.95 7.09 -4.83
CA GLN A 53 -2.89 7.07 -3.83
C GLN A 53 -1.57 6.52 -4.39
N LEU A 54 -1.63 5.58 -5.34
CA LEU A 54 -0.45 5.09 -6.06
C LEU A 54 0.31 6.26 -6.71
N GLU A 55 -0.39 7.12 -7.45
CA GLU A 55 0.27 8.23 -8.15
C GLU A 55 0.87 9.25 -7.18
N LEU A 56 0.21 9.51 -6.06
CA LEU A 56 0.73 10.38 -5.01
C LEU A 56 1.99 9.80 -4.33
N ILE A 57 2.02 8.48 -4.10
CA ILE A 57 3.19 7.79 -3.52
C ILE A 57 4.35 7.81 -4.51
N LEU A 58 4.12 7.45 -5.77
CA LEU A 58 5.16 7.42 -6.81
C LEU A 58 5.71 8.80 -7.15
N ALA A 59 4.93 9.87 -6.95
CA ALA A 59 5.44 11.24 -7.04
C ALA A 59 6.38 11.61 -5.88
N SER A 60 6.29 10.91 -4.75
CA SER A 60 7.03 11.21 -3.52
C SER A 60 8.29 10.35 -3.35
N ILE A 61 8.31 9.15 -3.92
CA ILE A 61 9.43 8.20 -3.83
C ILE A 61 9.61 7.41 -5.12
N GLU A 62 10.87 7.14 -5.45
CA GLU A 62 11.21 6.13 -6.43
C GLU A 62 11.02 4.73 -5.82
N CYS A 63 9.98 4.04 -6.27
CA CYS A 63 9.72 2.64 -5.93
C CYS A 63 10.16 1.75 -7.08
N THR A 64 11.05 0.79 -6.81
CA THR A 64 11.44 -0.22 -7.80
C THR A 64 10.45 -1.38 -7.88
N ASN A 65 9.81 -1.75 -6.76
CA ASN A 65 8.81 -2.81 -6.70
C ASN A 65 7.78 -2.52 -5.59
N PRO A 66 6.48 -2.72 -5.82
CA PRO A 66 5.87 -3.08 -7.10
C PRO A 66 5.85 -1.89 -8.07
N THR A 67 5.84 -2.18 -9.36
CA THR A 67 5.78 -1.18 -10.44
C THR A 67 4.37 -0.61 -10.60
N ARG A 68 4.26 0.58 -11.21
CA ARG A 68 2.97 1.20 -11.54
C ARG A 68 2.12 0.26 -12.40
N GLU A 69 2.73 -0.36 -13.39
CA GLU A 69 2.09 -1.24 -14.36
C GLU A 69 1.55 -2.52 -13.69
N GLU A 70 2.29 -3.12 -12.76
CA GLU A 70 1.83 -4.29 -12.02
C GLU A 70 0.59 -3.98 -11.18
N VAL A 71 0.57 -2.82 -10.52
CA VAL A 71 -0.57 -2.37 -9.72
C VAL A 71 -1.78 -2.11 -10.59
N HIS A 72 -1.64 -1.32 -11.65
CA HIS A 72 -2.75 -1.02 -12.56
C HIS A 72 -3.28 -2.29 -13.23
N SER A 73 -2.40 -3.20 -13.64
CA SER A 73 -2.79 -4.49 -14.20
C SER A 73 -3.69 -5.29 -13.26
N LEU A 74 -3.35 -5.35 -11.96
CA LEU A 74 -4.18 -6.05 -10.98
C LEU A 74 -5.55 -5.37 -10.79
N ILE A 75 -5.56 -4.04 -10.64
CA ILE A 75 -6.80 -3.26 -10.45
C ILE A 75 -7.74 -3.41 -11.65
N SER A 76 -7.17 -3.41 -12.87
CA SER A 76 -7.93 -3.61 -14.12
C SER A 76 -8.41 -5.05 -14.31
N ALA A 77 -7.66 -6.05 -13.83
CA ALA A 77 -8.05 -7.47 -13.89
C ALA A 77 -9.23 -7.82 -12.98
N ALA A 78 -9.58 -6.94 -12.05
CA ALA A 78 -10.67 -7.10 -11.09
C ALA A 78 -11.75 -6.03 -11.27
N PRO A 79 -12.48 -5.97 -12.41
CA PRO A 79 -13.40 -4.89 -12.74
C PRO A 79 -14.55 -4.72 -11.73
N SER A 80 -15.13 -5.81 -11.24
CA SER A 80 -16.23 -5.83 -10.25
C SER A 80 -16.19 -7.09 -9.38
N ILE A 81 -16.89 -7.09 -8.24
CA ILE A 81 -17.03 -8.28 -7.37
C ILE A 81 -17.75 -9.40 -8.12
N ARG A 82 -18.81 -9.07 -8.87
CA ARG A 82 -19.55 -10.02 -9.71
C ARG A 82 -18.64 -10.74 -10.69
N TYR A 83 -17.83 -9.99 -11.44
CA TYR A 83 -16.87 -10.58 -12.39
C TYR A 83 -15.92 -11.55 -11.67
N LEU A 84 -15.36 -11.14 -10.53
CA LEU A 84 -14.46 -11.98 -9.73
C LEU A 84 -15.15 -13.27 -9.23
N SER A 85 -16.44 -13.19 -8.89
CA SER A 85 -17.23 -14.33 -8.40
C SER A 85 -17.55 -15.38 -9.48
N GLU A 86 -17.48 -14.97 -10.75
CA GLU A 86 -17.70 -15.81 -11.93
C GLU A 86 -16.41 -16.46 -12.44
N LEU A 87 -15.25 -15.97 -12.00
CA LEU A 87 -13.97 -16.59 -12.31
C LEU A 87 -13.88 -18.01 -11.75
N ASN A 88 -13.18 -18.88 -12.47
CA ASN A 88 -12.83 -20.19 -11.95
C ASN A 88 -11.79 -20.08 -10.81
N ASP A 89 -11.69 -21.13 -9.99
CA ASP A 89 -10.77 -21.18 -8.84
C ASP A 89 -9.32 -20.87 -9.19
N GLY A 90 -8.85 -21.27 -10.37
CA GLY A 90 -7.49 -21.00 -10.83
C GLY A 90 -7.25 -19.52 -11.11
N ALA A 91 -8.20 -18.87 -11.79
CA ALA A 91 -8.12 -17.47 -12.16
C ALA A 91 -8.19 -16.55 -10.93
N ILE A 92 -9.10 -16.79 -10.00
CA ILE A 92 -9.20 -15.99 -8.77
C ILE A 92 -7.96 -16.18 -7.87
N ARG A 93 -7.40 -17.39 -7.78
CA ARG A 93 -6.11 -17.61 -7.09
C ARG A 93 -4.96 -16.86 -7.76
N GLY A 94 -4.99 -16.73 -9.09
CA GLY A 94 -4.05 -15.90 -9.84
C GLY A 94 -4.08 -14.43 -9.39
N VAL A 95 -5.29 -13.87 -9.28
CA VAL A 95 -5.52 -12.50 -8.79
C VAL A 95 -5.01 -12.34 -7.34
N GLU A 96 -5.32 -13.28 -6.46
CA GLU A 96 -4.84 -13.26 -5.07
C GLU A 96 -3.32 -13.34 -4.96
N ASN A 97 -2.68 -14.18 -5.77
CA ASN A 97 -1.22 -14.29 -5.80
C ASN A 97 -0.57 -12.98 -6.26
N GLN A 98 -1.13 -12.32 -7.27
CA GLN A 98 -0.65 -11.02 -7.73
C GLN A 98 -0.86 -9.94 -6.67
N TRP A 99 -2.04 -9.91 -6.03
CA TRP A 99 -2.32 -9.04 -4.90
C TRP A 99 -1.30 -9.21 -3.77
N HIS A 100 -1.01 -10.47 -3.38
CA HIS A 100 -0.08 -10.75 -2.29
C HIS A 100 1.34 -10.25 -2.61
N LYS A 101 1.83 -10.47 -3.83
CA LYS A 101 3.15 -9.98 -4.27
C LYS A 101 3.24 -8.46 -4.18
N ILE A 102 2.24 -7.76 -4.69
CA ILE A 102 2.15 -6.29 -4.64
C ILE A 102 2.12 -5.80 -3.18
N TYR A 103 1.29 -6.43 -2.35
CA TYR A 103 1.14 -6.08 -0.93
C TYR A 103 2.46 -6.23 -0.16
N ILE A 104 3.17 -7.35 -0.34
CA ILE A 104 4.49 -7.56 0.28
C ILE A 104 5.52 -6.54 -0.22
N GLY A 105 5.50 -6.20 -1.52
CA GLY A 105 6.34 -5.14 -2.07
C GLY A 105 6.10 -3.80 -1.35
N TRP A 106 4.84 -3.38 -1.20
CA TRP A 106 4.51 -2.14 -0.48
C TRP A 106 4.90 -2.19 1.01
N GLN A 107 4.73 -3.33 1.67
CA GLN A 107 5.19 -3.51 3.05
C GLN A 107 6.72 -3.34 3.18
N SER A 108 7.49 -3.86 2.22
CA SER A 108 8.94 -3.67 2.18
C SER A 108 9.31 -2.18 2.04
N ASN A 109 8.65 -1.44 1.14
CA ASN A 109 8.86 0.00 0.97
C ASN A 109 8.53 0.78 2.24
N LEU A 110 7.41 0.48 2.91
CA LEU A 110 7.07 1.10 4.19
C LEU A 110 8.16 0.83 5.25
N GLY A 111 8.68 -0.39 5.30
CA GLY A 111 9.79 -0.75 6.17
C GLY A 111 11.03 0.12 5.93
N GLN A 112 11.40 0.32 4.66
CA GLN A 112 12.53 1.19 4.29
C GLN A 112 12.31 2.65 4.69
N LEU A 113 11.08 3.17 4.53
CA LEU A 113 10.75 4.53 5.00
C LEU A 113 10.86 4.66 6.52
N LYS A 114 10.39 3.66 7.27
CA LYS A 114 10.49 3.64 8.74
C LYS A 114 11.95 3.55 9.22
N VAL A 115 12.83 2.89 8.48
CA VAL A 115 14.29 2.93 8.76
C VAL A 115 14.82 4.35 8.59
N LYS A 116 14.53 5.01 7.46
CA LYS A 116 14.93 6.41 7.22
C LYS A 116 14.39 7.38 8.29
N GLN A 117 13.18 7.11 8.81
CA GLN A 117 12.59 7.91 9.88
C GLN A 117 13.42 7.84 11.16
N ARG A 118 13.80 6.61 11.57
CA ARG A 118 14.65 6.39 12.75
C ARG A 118 16.04 7.00 12.59
N GLU A 119 16.62 6.94 11.39
CA GLU A 119 17.92 7.57 11.11
C GLU A 119 17.87 9.09 11.32
N LEU A 120 16.82 9.76 10.82
CA LEU A 120 16.62 11.20 11.02
C LEU A 120 16.36 11.56 12.50
N GLU A 121 15.67 10.71 13.24
CA GLU A 121 15.46 10.90 14.69
C GLU A 121 16.76 10.78 15.48
N ASN A 122 17.59 9.79 15.15
CA ASN A 122 18.89 9.59 15.79
C ASN A 122 19.87 10.73 15.47
N GLN A 123 19.82 11.29 14.25
CA GLN A 123 20.63 12.46 13.86
C GLN A 123 20.20 13.73 14.62
N GLY A 124 18.91 13.89 14.93
CA GLY A 124 18.39 14.99 15.74
C GLY A 124 18.74 14.91 17.24
N GLY A 125 19.13 13.72 17.73
CA GLY A 125 19.53 13.48 19.12
C GLY A 125 21.02 13.75 19.42
N GLY A 126 21.84 14.08 18.42
CA GLY A 126 23.29 14.25 18.54
C GLY A 126 23.78 15.58 19.13
N GLY A 127 22.92 16.36 19.80
CA GLY A 127 23.26 17.66 20.40
C GLY A 127 23.82 17.63 21.82
N PHE A 128 23.95 16.45 22.45
CA PHE A 128 24.46 16.32 23.82
C PHE A 128 25.57 15.27 23.90
N SER A 129 26.75 15.59 23.36
CA SER A 129 27.98 15.09 23.94
C SER A 129 29.14 16.06 23.68
N LEU A 130 29.93 16.26 24.73
CA LEU A 130 31.30 16.79 24.71
C LEU A 130 31.49 18.32 24.57
N PHE A 131 31.06 19.10 25.56
CA PHE A 131 31.86 20.26 25.97
C PHE A 131 31.72 20.55 27.47
N GLY A 132 32.70 20.11 28.25
CA GLY A 132 32.70 20.35 29.70
C GLY A 132 33.85 19.72 30.48
N ARG A 133 35.01 19.49 29.86
CA ARG A 133 36.24 19.18 30.60
C ARG A 133 36.81 20.48 31.15
N LYS A 134 36.64 20.76 32.43
CA LYS A 134 37.42 21.69 33.28
C LYS A 134 37.12 21.30 34.73
N LYS A 135 38.06 21.26 35.66
CA LYS A 135 39.51 21.28 35.71
C LYS A 135 39.83 20.76 37.11
#